data_AF-A0A8E2RRA1-F1
#
_entry.id   AF-A0A8E2RRA1-F1
#
_cell.length_a   1.000
_cell.length_b   1.000
_cell.length_c   1.000
_cell.angle_alpha   90.00
_cell.angle_beta   90.00
_cell.angle_gamma   90.00
#
_symmetry.space_group_name_H-M   'P 1'
#
loop_
_entity.id
_entity.type
_entity.pdbx_description
1 polymer ?
#
loop_
_entity_poly.entity_id
_entity_poly.type
_entity_poly.pdbx_seq_one_letter_code
_entity_poly.pdbx_strand_id
1 'polypeptide(L)'
;MTSEPATVPPPDALPNPRGGAVRAADAALAAAADAAHAAERHADAAAPLAEAAAVLAEAGWLPAARFAGQLAAGAPFAATASEADVAAWRAALRDFRAAVGRHNLRELACSPVLFNHFRTLRALTGGGAPAAVPLDALALVGRAVPAASLRALPDGFAARVRARYEQALLGALRTENPASGPALDELDAIAAALADDTPYDFWRLAAACMRALRASGAPDLKRFLARTNLLLAEHVNGRPHAPPELVRETVALLWRDFALFGAAAEDAALVDVLHDYGLTVDWHVAGTPGSEALWEADAARAKHDALAAAPTRTLGVVTVNAHAYEDFLQTADASMTDLSTHPAAADAGAAWRASAAAYRVGAAACALGLGHAALLADTLGVAWRRAAHGLPLAGSARDAHARAADMLRAALLKIAAGVAPPDLTAGSEALGTALGRP
;
A
#
# COMPACT_ATOMS: atom_id res chain seq x y z
N MET A 1 -23.35 4.23 -22.40
CA MET A 1 -24.05 3.88 -21.16
C MET A 1 -22.98 3.56 -20.14
N THR A 2 -22.63 4.52 -19.28
CA THR A 2 -21.77 4.30 -18.13
C THR A 2 -22.54 3.42 -17.16
N SER A 3 -22.02 2.22 -16.87
CA SER A 3 -22.64 1.33 -15.88
C SER A 3 -22.42 1.95 -14.51
N GLU A 4 -23.50 2.32 -13.84
CA GLU A 4 -23.48 2.85 -12.48
C GLU A 4 -22.80 1.80 -11.57
N PRO A 5 -21.81 2.18 -10.75
CA PRO A 5 -21.21 1.24 -9.81
C PRO A 5 -22.33 0.70 -8.92
N ALA A 6 -22.41 -0.62 -8.79
CA ALA A 6 -23.31 -1.21 -7.80
C ALA A 6 -22.93 -0.61 -6.44
N THR A 7 -23.89 -0.05 -5.72
CA THR A 7 -23.70 0.47 -4.36
C THR A 7 -23.35 -0.70 -3.44
N VAL A 8 -22.07 -1.02 -3.38
CA VAL A 8 -21.53 -1.97 -2.41
C VAL A 8 -21.38 -1.18 -1.10
N PRO A 9 -22.09 -1.56 -0.02
CA PRO A 9 -21.95 -0.87 1.24
C PRO A 9 -20.48 -0.93 1.70
N PRO A 10 -19.91 0.19 2.17
CA PRO A 10 -18.57 0.18 2.75
C PRO A 10 -18.57 -0.84 3.90
N PRO A 11 -17.50 -1.63 4.06
CA PRO A 11 -17.41 -2.57 5.17
C PRO A 11 -17.52 -1.80 6.49
N ASP A 12 -18.28 -2.34 7.44
CA ASP A 12 -18.23 -1.89 8.83
C ASP A 12 -16.77 -1.85 9.28
N ALA A 13 -16.40 -0.79 10.00
CA ALA A 13 -15.03 -0.48 10.42
C ALA A 13 -14.25 -1.76 10.75
N LEU A 14 -13.32 -2.15 9.86
CA LEU A 14 -12.50 -3.32 10.07
C LEU A 14 -11.78 -3.14 11.41
N PRO A 15 -11.78 -4.14 12.29
CA PRO A 15 -11.04 -4.05 13.53
C PRO A 15 -9.58 -3.74 13.19
N ASN A 16 -9.10 -2.61 13.70
CA ASN A 16 -7.71 -2.15 13.68
C ASN A 16 -6.75 -3.36 13.63
N PRO A 17 -5.80 -3.43 12.67
CA PRO A 17 -5.06 -4.65 12.32
C PRO A 17 -4.58 -5.42 13.54
N ARG A 18 -5.17 -6.61 13.70
CA ARG A 18 -4.97 -7.50 14.83
C ARG A 18 -5.03 -8.91 14.29
N GLY A 19 -3.90 -9.60 14.33
CA GLY A 19 -3.99 -11.04 14.40
C GLY A 19 -2.66 -11.74 14.27
N GLY A 20 -1.89 -11.43 13.24
CA GLY A 20 -0.74 -12.24 12.85
C GLY A 20 0.56 -11.79 13.49
N ALA A 21 1.21 -12.67 14.24
CA ALA A 21 2.59 -12.51 14.68
C ALA A 21 3.50 -13.51 13.96
N VAL A 22 4.66 -13.05 13.49
CA VAL A 22 5.70 -13.90 12.92
C VAL A 22 6.76 -14.11 14.01
N ARG A 23 6.50 -15.06 14.92
CA ARG A 23 7.27 -15.23 16.17
C ARG A 23 8.76 -15.47 15.93
N ALA A 24 9.11 -16.19 14.86
CA ALA A 24 10.51 -16.40 14.48
C ALA A 24 11.18 -15.10 14.04
N ALA A 25 10.48 -14.22 13.32
CA ALA A 25 11.00 -12.89 12.98
C ALA A 25 11.15 -12.02 14.24
N ASP A 26 10.20 -12.05 15.18
CA ASP A 26 10.32 -11.33 16.46
C ASP A 26 11.57 -11.77 17.24
N ALA A 27 11.81 -13.09 17.32
CA ALA A 27 12.98 -13.67 17.99
C ALA A 27 14.29 -13.26 17.28
N ALA A 28 14.34 -13.35 15.95
CA ALA A 28 15.50 -12.96 15.16
C ALA A 28 15.80 -11.46 15.30
N LEU A 29 14.78 -10.59 15.29
CA LEU A 29 14.94 -9.15 15.53
C LEU A 29 15.40 -8.82 16.96
N ALA A 30 14.97 -9.59 17.96
CA ALA A 30 15.48 -9.47 19.32
C ALA A 30 16.97 -9.87 19.40
N ALA A 31 17.35 -11.00 18.80
CA ALA A 31 18.74 -11.44 18.74
C ALA A 31 19.66 -10.43 18.01
N ALA A 32 19.17 -9.84 16.91
CA ALA A 32 19.87 -8.76 16.21
C ALA A 32 20.06 -7.52 17.11
N ALA A 33 19.04 -7.15 17.88
CA ALA A 33 19.12 -6.04 18.81
C ALA A 33 20.13 -6.32 19.93
N ASP A 34 20.16 -7.52 20.49
CA ASP A 34 21.13 -7.90 21.53
C ASP A 34 22.57 -7.87 21.00
N ALA A 35 22.80 -8.40 19.79
CA ALA A 35 24.09 -8.32 19.11
C ALA A 35 24.51 -6.86 18.82
N ALA A 36 23.56 -5.99 18.46
CA ALA A 36 23.79 -4.56 18.23
C ALA A 36 24.19 -3.77 19.48
N HIS A 37 23.80 -4.21 20.68
CA HIS A 37 24.19 -3.57 21.94
C HIS A 37 25.58 -4.02 22.43
N ALA A 38 26.05 -5.20 22.01
CA ALA A 38 27.42 -5.63 22.30
C ALA A 38 28.41 -4.81 21.44
N ALA A 39 29.15 -3.90 22.07
CA ALA A 39 30.01 -2.91 21.40
C ALA A 39 31.08 -3.48 20.44
N GLU A 40 31.42 -4.77 20.58
CA GLU A 40 32.43 -5.44 19.74
C GLU A 40 31.85 -6.21 18.54
N ARG A 41 30.51 -6.32 18.43
CA ARG A 41 29.86 -7.38 17.63
C ARG A 41 28.75 -6.88 16.69
N HIS A 42 28.80 -5.65 16.21
CA HIS A 42 27.76 -5.11 15.30
C HIS A 42 27.60 -5.89 13.99
N ALA A 43 28.66 -6.48 13.46
CA ALA A 43 28.59 -7.36 12.30
C ALA A 43 27.78 -8.65 12.56
N ASP A 44 27.72 -9.10 13.82
CA ASP A 44 26.98 -10.31 14.22
C ASP A 44 25.46 -10.11 14.16
N ALA A 45 24.98 -8.87 14.00
CA ALA A 45 23.56 -8.58 13.79
C ALA A 45 23.09 -8.93 12.35
N ALA A 46 24.00 -9.08 11.38
CA ALA A 46 23.62 -9.29 9.99
C ALA A 46 22.89 -10.61 9.75
N ALA A 47 23.36 -11.71 10.34
CA ALA A 47 22.75 -13.03 10.22
C ALA A 47 21.32 -13.09 10.77
N PRO A 48 21.03 -12.67 12.03
CA PRO A 48 19.66 -12.66 12.54
C PRO A 48 18.74 -11.69 11.77
N LEU A 49 19.27 -10.60 11.21
CA LEU A 49 18.47 -9.71 10.33
C LEU A 49 18.12 -10.36 8.99
N ALA A 50 19.03 -11.13 8.41
CA ALA A 50 18.77 -11.89 7.19
C ALA A 50 17.74 -13.01 7.44
N GLU A 51 17.80 -13.67 8.59
CA GLU A 51 16.79 -14.63 9.03
C GLU A 51 15.42 -13.97 9.18
N ALA A 52 15.35 -12.83 9.89
CA ALA A 52 14.11 -12.06 10.02
C ALA A 52 13.54 -11.68 8.64
N ALA A 53 14.39 -11.24 7.70
CA ALA A 53 13.97 -10.91 6.34
C ALA A 53 13.37 -12.12 5.60
N ALA A 54 13.99 -13.30 5.73
CA ALA A 54 13.51 -14.53 5.08
C ALA A 54 12.15 -14.97 5.62
N VAL A 55 11.98 -15.00 6.94
CA VAL A 55 10.71 -15.43 7.56
C VAL A 55 9.59 -14.41 7.29
N LEU A 56 9.91 -13.10 7.31
CA LEU A 56 8.96 -12.06 6.91
C LEU A 56 8.56 -12.19 5.44
N ALA A 57 9.48 -12.57 4.56
CA ALA A 57 9.17 -12.83 3.16
C ALA A 57 8.25 -14.05 3.02
N GLU A 58 8.49 -15.13 3.75
CA GLU A 58 7.63 -16.34 3.78
C GLU A 58 6.22 -16.03 4.30
N ALA A 59 6.08 -15.09 5.23
CA ALA A 59 4.78 -14.61 5.70
C ALA A 59 4.07 -13.68 4.68
N GLY A 60 4.76 -13.27 3.61
CA GLY A 60 4.29 -12.27 2.66
C GLY A 60 4.34 -10.84 3.18
N TRP A 61 5.10 -10.55 4.24
CA TRP A 61 5.28 -9.22 4.82
C TRP A 61 6.37 -8.46 4.06
N LEU A 62 6.17 -8.31 2.74
CA LEU A 62 7.24 -7.90 1.82
C LEU A 62 7.90 -6.55 2.14
N PRO A 63 7.16 -5.49 2.56
CA PRO A 63 7.79 -4.25 3.00
C PRO A 63 8.73 -4.46 4.21
N ALA A 64 8.29 -5.26 5.18
CA ALA A 64 9.09 -5.57 6.36
C ALA A 64 10.30 -6.45 6.02
N ALA A 65 10.14 -7.44 5.14
CA ALA A 65 11.24 -8.25 4.63
C ALA A 65 12.30 -7.40 3.92
N ARG A 66 11.87 -6.44 3.09
CA ARG A 66 12.77 -5.50 2.40
C ARG A 66 13.49 -4.59 3.39
N PHE A 67 12.80 -4.10 4.41
CA PHE A 67 13.40 -3.28 5.46
C PHE A 67 14.44 -4.07 6.26
N ALA A 68 14.11 -5.28 6.70
CA ALA A 68 15.02 -6.17 7.42
C ALA A 68 16.26 -6.52 6.57
N GLY A 69 16.08 -6.79 5.27
CA GLY A 69 17.20 -7.00 4.35
C GLY A 69 18.11 -5.77 4.22
N GLN A 70 17.53 -4.55 4.23
CA GLN A 70 18.31 -3.31 4.21
C GLN A 70 19.06 -3.07 5.52
N LEU A 71 18.47 -3.42 6.67
CA LEU A 71 19.17 -3.42 7.96
C LEU A 71 20.34 -4.41 7.96
N ALA A 72 20.12 -5.63 7.43
CA ALA A 72 21.15 -6.66 7.32
C ALA A 72 22.32 -6.21 6.44
N ALA A 73 22.02 -5.59 5.29
CA ALA A 73 23.04 -5.01 4.41
C ALA A 73 23.79 -3.84 5.06
N GLY A 74 23.15 -3.09 5.94
CA GLY A 74 23.75 -1.97 6.67
C GLY A 74 24.61 -2.37 7.88
N ALA A 75 24.40 -3.54 8.47
CA ALA A 75 25.09 -3.99 9.68
C ALA A 75 26.64 -3.97 9.57
N PRO A 76 27.26 -4.48 8.48
CA PRO A 76 28.71 -4.42 8.32
C PRO A 76 29.25 -2.98 8.25
N PHE A 77 28.52 -2.07 7.59
CA PHE A 77 28.93 -0.67 7.48
C PHE A 77 28.85 0.05 8.81
N ALA A 78 27.80 -0.20 9.60
CA ALA A 78 27.64 0.35 10.93
C ALA A 78 28.86 0.02 11.82
N ALA A 79 29.45 -1.18 11.71
CA ALA A 79 30.62 -1.55 12.50
C ALA A 79 31.87 -0.66 12.26
N THR A 80 31.96 -0.01 11.09
CA THR A 80 33.10 0.84 10.70
C THR A 80 32.71 2.30 10.48
N ALA A 81 31.44 2.65 10.66
CA ALA A 81 30.89 3.98 10.36
C ALA A 81 31.10 4.97 11.51
N SER A 82 30.70 6.22 11.28
CA SER A 82 30.70 7.24 12.33
C SER A 82 29.72 6.89 13.45
N GLU A 83 29.92 7.46 14.65
CA GLU A 83 28.99 7.27 15.78
C GLU A 83 27.56 7.69 15.43
N ALA A 84 27.39 8.72 14.59
CA ALA A 84 26.10 9.18 14.11
C ALA A 84 25.39 8.14 13.23
N ASP A 85 26.13 7.48 12.33
CA ASP A 85 25.59 6.45 11.44
C ASP A 85 25.22 5.18 12.22
N VAL A 86 26.04 4.81 13.21
CA VAL A 86 25.75 3.73 14.16
C VAL A 86 24.47 4.02 14.94
N ALA A 87 24.32 5.24 15.46
CA ALA A 87 23.13 5.66 16.19
C ALA A 87 21.88 5.63 15.29
N ALA A 88 21.99 6.09 14.04
CA ALA A 88 20.90 6.03 13.07
C ALA A 88 20.49 4.59 12.74
N TRP A 89 21.45 3.70 12.51
CA TRP A 89 21.17 2.27 12.25
C TRP A 89 20.50 1.59 13.46
N ARG A 90 20.97 1.86 14.69
CA ARG A 90 20.34 1.32 15.92
C ARG A 90 18.93 1.86 16.13
N ALA A 91 18.71 3.14 15.86
CA ALA A 91 17.38 3.74 15.93
C ALA A 91 16.42 3.08 14.93
N ALA A 92 16.88 2.86 13.69
CA ALA A 92 16.10 2.16 12.68
C ALA A 92 15.73 0.73 13.11
N LEU A 93 16.68 -0.04 13.66
CA LEU A 93 16.42 -1.40 14.17
C LEU A 93 15.38 -1.40 15.30
N ARG A 94 15.53 -0.50 16.28
CA ARG A 94 14.61 -0.39 17.42
C ARG A 94 13.19 -0.05 16.94
N ASP A 95 13.06 0.98 16.10
CA ASP A 95 11.76 1.47 15.66
C ASP A 95 11.07 0.46 14.72
N PHE A 96 11.85 -0.23 13.88
CA PHE A 96 11.36 -1.33 13.05
C PHE A 96 10.86 -2.51 13.87
N ARG A 97 11.64 -2.96 14.87
CA ARG A 97 11.22 -4.04 15.78
C ARG A 97 9.93 -3.68 16.51
N ALA A 98 9.81 -2.43 16.97
CA ALA A 98 8.59 -1.95 17.60
C ALA A 98 7.38 -1.99 16.63
N ALA A 99 7.59 -1.65 15.36
CA ALA A 99 6.55 -1.71 14.32
C ALA A 99 6.12 -3.15 13.99
N VAL A 100 7.08 -4.08 13.86
CA VAL A 100 6.78 -5.50 13.65
C VAL A 100 5.96 -6.07 14.80
N GLY A 101 6.29 -5.70 16.05
CA GLY A 101 5.55 -6.08 17.25
C GLY A 101 4.15 -5.45 17.38
N ARG A 102 3.82 -4.43 16.58
CA ARG A 102 2.44 -3.90 16.51
C ARG A 102 1.53 -4.73 15.60
N HIS A 103 2.12 -5.59 14.75
CA HIS A 103 1.44 -6.51 13.84
C HIS A 103 0.50 -5.82 12.83
N ASN A 104 0.89 -4.62 12.38
CA ASN A 104 0.15 -3.85 11.40
C ASN A 104 0.89 -3.83 10.05
N LEU A 105 0.43 -4.61 9.07
CA LEU A 105 1.05 -4.67 7.74
C LEU A 105 1.03 -3.34 6.99
N ARG A 106 0.00 -2.51 7.21
CA ARG A 106 -0.10 -1.20 6.56
C ARG A 106 0.91 -0.22 7.14
N GLU A 107 1.11 -0.26 8.46
CA GLU A 107 2.17 0.51 9.10
C GLU A 107 3.56 0.12 8.57
N LEU A 108 3.82 -1.18 8.43
CA LEU A 108 5.08 -1.69 7.89
C LEU A 108 5.32 -1.26 6.44
N ALA A 109 4.27 -0.94 5.68
CA ALA A 109 4.33 -0.46 4.32
C ALA A 109 4.47 1.08 4.22
N CYS A 110 3.72 1.82 5.03
CA CYS A 110 3.45 3.25 4.82
C CYS A 110 3.97 4.19 5.91
N SER A 111 4.54 3.69 7.02
CA SER A 111 5.02 4.54 8.10
C SER A 111 6.08 5.55 7.61
N PRO A 112 5.86 6.87 7.75
CA PRO A 112 6.86 7.87 7.41
C PRO A 112 8.16 7.71 8.19
N VAL A 113 8.07 7.28 9.45
CA VAL A 113 9.23 7.03 10.32
C VAL A 113 10.07 5.89 9.75
N LEU A 114 9.44 4.75 9.46
CA LEU A 114 10.15 3.61 8.84
C LEU A 114 10.70 4.00 7.47
N PHE A 115 9.92 4.68 6.63
CA PHE A 115 10.41 5.08 5.32
C PHE A 115 11.64 6.00 5.38
N ASN A 116 11.66 6.94 6.32
CA ASN A 116 12.83 7.79 6.56
C ASN A 116 14.05 6.97 6.99
N HIS A 117 13.87 6.02 7.92
CA HIS A 117 14.94 5.09 8.30
C HIS A 117 15.44 4.28 7.10
N PHE A 118 14.53 3.76 6.27
CA PHE A 118 14.88 3.00 5.07
C PHE A 118 15.72 3.82 4.09
N ARG A 119 15.34 5.08 3.86
CA ARG A 119 16.11 6.02 3.03
C ARG A 119 17.51 6.28 3.59
N THR A 120 17.61 6.54 4.89
CA THR A 120 18.90 6.74 5.57
C THR A 120 19.77 5.49 5.43
N LEU A 121 19.24 4.31 5.71
CA LEU A 121 19.97 3.04 5.56
C LEU A 121 20.43 2.81 4.12
N ARG A 122 19.61 3.14 3.12
CA ARG A 122 20.01 3.02 1.70
C ARG A 122 21.14 3.97 1.33
N ALA A 123 21.12 5.20 1.86
CA ALA A 123 22.22 6.14 1.67
C ALA A 123 23.52 5.63 2.29
N LEU A 124 23.46 5.02 3.48
CA LEU A 124 24.62 4.43 4.16
C LEU A 124 25.25 3.28 3.37
N THR A 125 24.44 2.41 2.76
CA THR A 125 24.94 1.24 1.99
C THR A 125 25.34 1.56 0.55
N GLY A 126 24.97 2.73 0.01
CA GLY A 126 24.95 3.01 -1.43
C GLY A 126 26.25 3.48 -2.07
N GLY A 127 27.29 3.84 -1.30
CA GLY A 127 28.64 4.17 -1.80
C GLY A 127 28.76 5.31 -2.83
N GLY A 128 27.69 6.04 -3.14
CA GLY A 128 27.63 7.08 -4.17
C GLY A 128 26.44 8.03 -3.96
N ALA A 129 26.29 9.03 -4.85
CA ALA A 129 25.25 10.06 -4.73
C ALA A 129 23.86 9.41 -4.51
N PRO A 130 23.16 9.73 -3.40
CA PRO A 130 21.93 9.04 -3.04
C PRO A 130 20.84 9.38 -4.06
N ALA A 131 20.53 8.44 -4.95
CA ALA A 131 19.29 8.49 -5.69
C ALA A 131 18.14 8.48 -4.65
N ALA A 132 17.26 9.48 -4.72
CA ALA A 132 16.13 9.57 -3.81
C ALA A 132 15.29 8.29 -3.95
N VAL A 133 15.23 7.49 -2.89
CA VAL A 133 14.40 6.28 -2.87
C VAL A 133 12.94 6.75 -2.73
N PRO A 134 12.05 6.45 -3.70
CA PRO A 134 10.65 6.85 -3.61
C PRO A 134 9.88 5.96 -2.63
N LEU A 135 8.76 6.47 -2.11
CA LEU A 135 7.94 5.78 -1.10
C LEU A 135 7.39 4.44 -1.61
N ASP A 136 7.05 4.36 -2.90
CA ASP A 136 6.48 3.17 -3.53
C ASP A 136 7.45 1.97 -3.49
N ALA A 137 8.76 2.22 -3.44
CA ALA A 137 9.77 1.18 -3.35
C ALA A 137 9.67 0.34 -2.07
N LEU A 138 8.99 0.88 -1.03
CA LEU A 138 8.65 0.16 0.19
C LEU A 138 7.14 -0.10 0.27
N ALA A 139 6.31 0.91 0.04
CA ALA A 139 4.85 0.82 0.23
C ALA A 139 4.16 -0.13 -0.74
N LEU A 140 4.63 -0.19 -1.99
CA LEU A 140 3.99 -0.94 -3.08
C LEU A 140 4.80 -2.17 -3.51
N VAL A 141 5.67 -2.69 -2.65
CA VAL A 141 6.45 -3.91 -2.94
C VAL A 141 5.51 -5.08 -3.24
N GLY A 142 5.75 -5.74 -4.38
CA GLY A 142 4.94 -6.86 -4.85
C GLY A 142 3.59 -6.46 -5.49
N ARG A 143 3.14 -5.22 -5.31
CA ARG A 143 1.84 -4.73 -5.82
C ARG A 143 1.92 -4.35 -7.30
N ALA A 144 0.96 -4.85 -8.07
CA ALA A 144 0.72 -4.39 -9.43
C ALA A 144 0.09 -2.98 -9.40
N VAL A 145 0.56 -2.10 -10.29
CA VAL A 145 0.02 -0.75 -10.43
C VAL A 145 -0.31 -0.56 -11.90
N PRO A 146 -1.59 -0.57 -12.28
CA PRO A 146 -2.01 -0.34 -13.65
C PRO A 146 -1.47 0.97 -14.22
N ALA A 147 -1.24 0.99 -15.54
CA ALA A 147 -0.87 2.21 -16.24
C ALA A 147 -2.00 3.25 -16.14
N ALA A 148 -1.61 4.52 -15.95
CA ALA A 148 -2.54 5.63 -15.92
C ALA A 148 -2.56 6.36 -17.28
N SER A 149 -3.76 6.55 -17.83
CA SER A 149 -3.98 7.21 -19.11
C SER A 149 -3.85 8.72 -19.01
N LEU A 150 -3.54 9.34 -20.14
CA LEU A 150 -3.55 10.78 -20.35
C LEU A 150 -4.34 11.06 -21.63
N ARG A 151 -5.47 11.75 -21.50
CA ARG A 151 -6.33 12.08 -22.66
C ARG A 151 -5.65 13.03 -23.63
N ALA A 152 -5.94 12.96 -24.92
CA ALA A 152 -5.43 13.95 -25.87
C ALA A 152 -5.95 15.36 -25.50
N LEU A 153 -5.05 16.36 -25.47
CA LEU A 153 -5.40 17.75 -25.18
C LEU A 153 -5.52 18.56 -26.47
N PRO A 154 -6.58 19.39 -26.63
CA PRO A 154 -6.63 20.36 -27.72
C PRO A 154 -5.51 21.40 -27.59
N ASP A 155 -4.79 21.73 -28.67
CA ASP A 155 -3.61 22.62 -28.65
C ASP A 155 -3.84 23.95 -27.92
N GLY A 156 -4.97 24.61 -28.20
CA GLY A 156 -5.31 25.88 -27.56
C GLY A 156 -5.56 25.74 -26.05
N PHE A 157 -6.09 24.60 -25.59
CA PHE A 157 -6.24 24.30 -24.17
C PHE A 157 -4.88 23.96 -23.56
N ALA A 158 -4.06 23.16 -24.23
CA ALA A 158 -2.76 22.68 -23.80
C ALA A 158 -1.78 23.84 -23.50
N ALA A 159 -1.69 24.83 -24.40
CA ALA A 159 -0.85 26.01 -24.19
C ALA A 159 -1.31 26.85 -22.99
N ARG A 160 -2.62 27.07 -22.85
CA ARG A 160 -3.18 27.87 -21.75
C ARG A 160 -3.02 27.19 -20.39
N VAL A 161 -3.32 25.89 -20.31
CA VAL A 161 -3.24 25.14 -19.05
C VAL A 161 -1.80 25.03 -18.58
N ARG A 162 -0.85 24.90 -19.51
CA ARG A 162 0.58 24.89 -19.19
C ARG A 162 1.04 26.19 -18.52
N ALA A 163 0.74 27.33 -19.14
CA ALA A 163 1.13 28.63 -18.61
C ALA A 163 0.51 28.91 -17.23
N ARG A 164 -0.78 28.57 -17.05
CA ARG A 164 -1.47 28.71 -15.77
C ARG A 164 -0.85 27.82 -14.68
N TYR A 165 -0.52 26.58 -15.01
CA TYR A 165 0.09 25.65 -14.07
C TYR A 165 1.46 26.16 -13.61
N GLU A 166 2.32 26.59 -14.53
CA GLU A 166 3.66 27.10 -14.19
C GLU A 166 3.59 28.35 -13.30
N GLN A 167 2.66 29.27 -13.59
CA GLN A 167 2.44 30.46 -12.79
C GLN A 167 1.95 30.12 -11.38
N ALA A 168 0.98 29.22 -11.27
CA ALA A 168 0.44 28.78 -9.98
C ALA A 168 1.50 28.00 -9.17
N LEU A 169 2.25 27.12 -9.82
CA LEU A 169 3.37 26.39 -9.20
C LEU A 169 4.42 27.35 -8.63
N LEU A 170 4.81 28.37 -9.38
CA LEU A 170 5.78 29.37 -8.89
C LEU A 170 5.26 30.09 -7.64
N GLY A 171 3.96 30.39 -7.59
CA GLY A 171 3.30 30.91 -6.39
C GLY A 171 3.39 29.93 -5.21
N ALA A 172 3.00 28.67 -5.42
CA ALA A 172 3.01 27.63 -4.38
C ALA A 172 4.42 27.32 -3.85
N LEU A 173 5.45 27.36 -4.71
CA LEU A 173 6.84 27.11 -4.31
C LEU A 173 7.40 28.23 -3.41
N ARG A 174 6.98 29.48 -3.64
CA ARG A 174 7.41 30.67 -2.88
C ARG A 174 6.75 30.76 -1.51
N THR A 175 5.57 30.19 -1.31
CA THR A 175 4.87 30.23 -0.02
C THR A 175 5.58 29.34 1.01
N GLU A 176 5.76 29.85 2.23
CA GLU A 176 6.36 29.10 3.34
C GLU A 176 5.44 27.98 3.84
N ASN A 177 4.13 28.22 3.89
CA ASN A 177 3.12 27.20 4.20
C ASN A 177 2.52 26.60 2.91
N PRO A 178 2.80 25.34 2.57
CA PRO A 178 2.32 24.71 1.34
C PRO A 178 0.90 24.15 1.44
N ALA A 179 0.20 24.24 2.59
CA ALA A 179 -1.07 23.53 2.76
C ALA A 179 -2.31 24.26 2.17
N SER A 180 -2.26 25.59 2.04
CA SER A 180 -3.39 26.39 1.56
C SER A 180 -2.97 27.69 0.87
N GLY A 181 -3.83 28.20 -0.01
CA GLY A 181 -3.64 29.49 -0.68
C GLY A 181 -4.10 29.49 -2.14
N PRO A 182 -4.24 30.69 -2.74
CA PRO A 182 -4.84 30.85 -4.07
C PRO A 182 -4.06 30.14 -5.18
N ALA A 183 -2.75 29.98 -5.02
CA ALA A 183 -1.93 29.23 -5.95
C ALA A 183 -2.27 27.74 -5.98
N LEU A 184 -2.61 27.15 -4.83
CA LEU A 184 -3.00 25.73 -4.75
C LEU A 184 -4.44 25.52 -5.20
N ASP A 185 -5.33 26.47 -4.92
CA ASP A 185 -6.71 26.42 -5.42
C ASP A 185 -6.75 26.50 -6.96
N GLU A 186 -5.86 27.28 -7.56
CA GLU A 186 -5.66 27.30 -9.01
C GLU A 186 -5.08 25.98 -9.54
N LEU A 187 -4.13 25.35 -8.82
CA LEU A 187 -3.59 24.04 -9.19
C LEU A 187 -4.66 22.93 -9.12
N ASP A 188 -5.54 22.96 -8.11
CA ASP A 188 -6.71 22.06 -8.00
C ASP A 188 -7.65 22.26 -9.20
N ALA A 189 -7.97 23.50 -9.53
CA ALA A 189 -8.83 23.82 -10.67
C ALA A 189 -8.24 23.34 -11.99
N ILE A 190 -6.91 23.44 -12.15
CA ILE A 190 -6.21 22.93 -13.32
C ILE A 190 -6.23 21.40 -13.37
N ALA A 191 -5.95 20.71 -12.26
CA ALA A 191 -6.00 19.25 -12.20
C ALA A 191 -7.40 18.73 -12.52
N ALA A 192 -8.44 19.38 -12.00
CA ALA A 192 -9.83 19.07 -12.33
C ALA A 192 -10.17 19.32 -13.82
N ALA A 193 -9.61 20.37 -14.43
CA ALA A 193 -9.81 20.64 -15.86
C ALA A 193 -9.03 19.67 -16.76
N LEU A 194 -7.91 19.11 -16.28
CA LEU A 194 -7.11 18.12 -16.98
C LEU A 194 -7.73 16.72 -16.89
N ALA A 195 -8.34 16.38 -15.76
CA ALA A 195 -9.00 15.10 -15.53
C ALA A 195 -10.16 14.85 -16.49
N ASP A 196 -10.40 13.57 -16.74
CA ASP A 196 -11.64 13.08 -17.34
C ASP A 196 -12.23 11.94 -16.49
N ASP A 197 -13.43 11.50 -16.86
CA ASP A 197 -14.12 10.40 -16.19
C ASP A 197 -13.62 9.02 -16.63
N THR A 198 -12.52 8.95 -17.40
CA THR A 198 -11.98 7.65 -17.82
C THR A 198 -11.36 6.93 -16.62
N PRO A 199 -11.58 5.61 -16.51
CA PRO A 199 -10.90 4.80 -15.51
C PRO A 199 -9.38 4.92 -15.67
N TYR A 200 -8.65 4.99 -14.56
CA TYR A 200 -7.20 5.13 -14.55
C TYR A 200 -6.67 6.44 -15.17
N ASP A 201 -7.47 7.49 -15.29
CA ASP A 201 -6.96 8.81 -15.64
C ASP A 201 -5.94 9.31 -14.60
N PHE A 202 -4.76 9.71 -15.08
CA PHE A 202 -3.70 10.16 -14.20
C PHE A 202 -4.05 11.46 -13.48
N TRP A 203 -4.78 12.38 -14.11
CA TRP A 203 -5.10 13.67 -13.50
C TRP A 203 -6.14 13.54 -12.39
N ARG A 204 -7.06 12.58 -12.49
CA ARG A 204 -7.95 12.16 -11.40
C ARG A 204 -7.16 11.61 -10.20
N LEU A 205 -6.16 10.75 -10.45
CA LEU A 205 -5.24 10.27 -9.41
C LEU A 205 -4.42 11.42 -8.80
N ALA A 206 -3.88 12.32 -9.63
CA ALA A 206 -3.06 13.44 -9.17
C ALA A 206 -3.86 14.44 -8.33
N ALA A 207 -5.12 14.72 -8.71
CA ALA A 207 -6.02 15.56 -7.94
C ALA A 207 -6.33 14.94 -6.57
N ALA A 208 -6.62 13.63 -6.51
CA ALA A 208 -6.82 12.93 -5.25
C ALA A 208 -5.58 12.99 -4.34
N CYS A 209 -4.40 12.73 -4.91
CA CYS A 209 -3.12 12.80 -4.18
C CYS A 209 -2.83 14.22 -3.67
N MET A 210 -3.07 15.25 -4.49
CA MET A 210 -2.88 16.65 -4.09
C MET A 210 -3.79 17.03 -2.93
N ARG A 211 -5.07 16.65 -2.99
CA ARG A 211 -6.04 16.89 -1.91
C ARG A 211 -5.58 16.22 -0.60
N ALA A 212 -5.13 14.97 -0.66
CA ALA A 212 -4.61 14.25 0.50
C ALA A 212 -3.35 14.93 1.09
N LEU A 213 -2.36 15.24 0.26
CA LEU A 213 -1.11 15.89 0.70
C LEU A 213 -1.33 17.29 1.29
N ARG A 214 -2.33 18.04 0.78
CA ARG A 214 -2.74 19.33 1.36
C ARG A 214 -3.38 19.16 2.72
N ALA A 215 -4.33 18.22 2.84
CA ALA A 215 -5.03 17.95 4.10
C ALA A 215 -4.06 17.54 5.22
N SER A 216 -3.04 16.74 4.87
CA SER A 216 -2.03 16.28 5.83
C SER A 216 -0.87 17.26 6.04
N GLY A 217 -0.79 18.36 5.28
CA GLY A 217 0.37 19.27 5.29
C GLY A 217 1.70 18.60 4.91
N ALA A 218 1.68 17.59 4.03
CA ALA A 218 2.85 16.76 3.75
C ALA A 218 4.01 17.56 3.11
N PRO A 219 5.27 17.32 3.54
CA PRO A 219 6.45 17.99 2.96
C PRO A 219 6.68 17.63 1.49
N ASP A 220 6.11 16.52 1.02
CA ASP A 220 6.24 16.03 -0.35
C ASP A 220 5.44 16.84 -1.38
N LEU A 221 4.48 17.68 -0.94
CA LEU A 221 3.57 18.40 -1.83
C LEU A 221 4.30 19.23 -2.89
N LYS A 222 5.29 20.04 -2.50
CA LYS A 222 6.06 20.86 -3.47
C LYS A 222 6.81 20.01 -4.50
N ARG A 223 7.38 18.87 -4.06
CA ARG A 223 8.09 17.93 -4.94
C ARG A 223 7.11 17.26 -5.90
N PHE A 224 5.95 16.83 -5.39
CA PHE A 224 4.88 16.24 -6.17
C PHE A 224 4.42 17.21 -7.28
N LEU A 225 4.07 18.45 -6.93
CA LEU A 225 3.65 19.49 -7.86
C LEU A 225 4.68 19.80 -8.96
N ALA A 226 5.97 19.81 -8.59
CA ALA A 226 7.05 19.98 -9.55
C ALA A 226 7.18 18.80 -10.53
N ARG A 227 6.91 17.57 -10.09
CA ARG A 227 6.94 16.38 -10.96
C ARG A 227 5.73 16.28 -11.88
N THR A 228 4.55 16.62 -11.39
CA THR A 228 3.36 16.76 -12.25
C THR A 228 3.53 17.87 -13.27
N ASN A 229 4.31 18.92 -12.97
CA ASN A 229 4.71 19.92 -13.98
C ASN A 229 5.52 19.28 -15.12
N LEU A 230 6.48 18.40 -14.81
CA LEU A 230 7.27 17.72 -15.83
C LEU A 230 6.37 16.82 -16.68
N LEU A 231 5.45 16.09 -16.06
CA LEU A 231 4.48 15.29 -16.78
C LEU A 231 3.58 16.13 -17.69
N LEU A 232 3.09 17.27 -17.21
CA LEU A 232 2.23 18.15 -17.99
C LEU A 232 2.93 18.62 -19.28
N ALA A 233 4.23 18.90 -19.22
CA ALA A 233 5.00 19.24 -20.42
C ALA A 233 5.01 18.09 -21.43
N GLU A 234 5.19 16.84 -21.00
CA GLU A 234 5.15 15.67 -21.88
C GLU A 234 3.73 15.39 -22.40
N HIS A 235 2.71 15.60 -21.56
CA HIS A 235 1.31 15.42 -21.89
C HIS A 235 0.83 16.41 -22.96
N VAL A 236 1.22 17.68 -22.84
CA VAL A 236 0.97 18.72 -23.85
C VAL A 236 1.60 18.34 -25.21
N ASN A 237 2.70 17.59 -25.20
CA ASN A 237 3.35 17.05 -26.40
C ASN A 237 2.76 15.71 -26.87
N GLY A 238 1.57 15.33 -26.39
CA GLY A 238 0.83 14.16 -26.87
C GLY A 238 1.19 12.83 -26.20
N ARG A 239 1.87 12.83 -25.05
CA ARG A 239 2.11 11.60 -24.29
C ARG A 239 0.77 10.95 -23.87
N PRO A 240 0.54 9.65 -24.17
CA PRO A 240 -0.75 8.99 -23.90
C PRO A 240 -0.84 8.32 -22.52
N HIS A 241 0.28 8.11 -21.82
CA HIS A 241 0.32 7.46 -20.51
C HIS A 241 1.36 8.09 -19.60
N ALA A 242 1.07 8.21 -18.31
CA ALA A 242 2.04 8.70 -17.34
C ALA A 242 3.20 7.70 -17.14
N PRO A 243 4.43 8.17 -16.80
CA PRO A 243 5.53 7.29 -16.46
C PRO A 243 5.15 6.34 -15.31
N PRO A 244 5.41 5.02 -15.42
CA PRO A 244 5.03 4.04 -14.39
C PRO A 244 5.54 4.41 -12.99
N GLU A 245 6.77 4.93 -12.89
CA GLU A 245 7.39 5.32 -11.62
C GLU A 245 6.64 6.50 -10.98
N LEU A 246 6.15 7.44 -11.79
CA LEU A 246 5.34 8.55 -11.30
C LEU A 246 3.96 8.09 -10.83
N VAL A 247 3.32 7.17 -11.56
CA VAL A 247 2.03 6.59 -11.14
C VAL A 247 2.19 5.88 -9.80
N ARG A 248 3.18 4.99 -9.69
CA ARG A 248 3.47 4.24 -8.46
C ARG A 248 3.71 5.15 -7.27
N GLU A 249 4.53 6.19 -7.44
CA GLU A 249 4.80 7.15 -6.37
C GLU A 249 3.55 7.94 -5.98
N THR A 250 2.75 8.39 -6.96
CA THR A 250 1.51 9.13 -6.69
C THR A 250 0.51 8.27 -5.92
N VAL A 251 0.36 7.00 -6.31
CA VAL A 251 -0.47 6.02 -5.62
C VAL A 251 0.03 5.77 -4.19
N ALA A 252 1.34 5.60 -4.00
CA ALA A 252 1.94 5.40 -2.68
C ALA A 252 1.73 6.62 -1.75
N LEU A 253 1.89 7.84 -2.29
CA LEU A 253 1.65 9.08 -1.55
C LEU A 253 0.19 9.26 -1.17
N LEU A 254 -0.75 8.96 -2.09
CA LEU A 254 -2.18 8.99 -1.79
C LEU A 254 -2.53 7.98 -0.70
N TRP A 255 -2.07 6.73 -0.80
CA TRP A 255 -2.44 5.67 0.12
C TRP A 255 -1.86 5.84 1.52
N ARG A 256 -0.68 6.46 1.65
CA ARG A 256 0.09 6.54 2.89
C ARG A 256 -0.75 6.87 4.12
N ASP A 257 -1.51 7.95 4.05
CA ASP A 257 -2.24 8.48 5.21
C ASP A 257 -3.50 7.65 5.47
N PHE A 258 -4.23 7.26 4.41
CA PHE A 258 -5.38 6.36 4.53
C PHE A 258 -5.01 4.96 5.05
N ALA A 259 -3.80 4.49 4.77
CA ALA A 259 -3.31 3.21 5.26
C ALA A 259 -3.07 3.21 6.77
N LEU A 260 -2.73 4.37 7.34
CA LEU A 260 -2.36 4.54 8.74
C LEU A 260 -3.53 5.01 9.61
N PHE A 261 -4.33 5.94 9.09
CA PHE A 261 -5.38 6.64 9.82
C PHE A 261 -6.79 6.32 9.31
N GLY A 262 -6.89 5.44 8.30
CA GLY A 262 -8.14 5.10 7.65
C GLY A 262 -8.78 6.26 6.89
N ALA A 263 -10.02 6.05 6.47
CA ALA A 263 -10.82 6.96 5.69
C ALA A 263 -12.13 7.31 6.40
N ALA A 264 -12.56 8.56 6.27
CA ALA A 264 -13.88 9.02 6.68
C ALA A 264 -14.89 8.93 5.50
N ALA A 265 -16.17 9.17 5.77
CA ALA A 265 -17.21 9.07 4.76
C ALA A 265 -17.00 10.06 3.59
N GLU A 266 -16.49 11.25 3.88
CA GLU A 266 -16.14 12.30 2.91
C GLU A 266 -14.97 11.93 1.97
N ASP A 267 -14.22 10.89 2.30
CA ASP A 267 -13.07 10.41 1.52
C ASP A 267 -13.46 9.37 0.48
N ALA A 268 -14.76 9.03 0.36
CA ALA A 268 -15.21 7.93 -0.50
C ALA A 268 -14.72 8.02 -1.95
N ALA A 269 -14.63 9.23 -2.52
CA ALA A 269 -14.09 9.42 -3.86
C ALA A 269 -12.57 9.14 -3.96
N LEU A 270 -11.80 9.44 -2.91
CA LEU A 270 -10.36 9.16 -2.85
C LEU A 270 -10.12 7.67 -2.66
N VAL A 271 -10.92 7.02 -1.82
CA VAL A 271 -10.89 5.57 -1.63
C VAL A 271 -11.27 4.84 -2.91
N ASP A 272 -12.23 5.36 -3.68
CA ASP A 272 -12.58 4.77 -4.97
C ASP A 272 -11.42 4.80 -5.98
N VAL A 273 -10.63 5.89 -5.99
CA VAL A 273 -9.38 5.96 -6.76
C VAL A 273 -8.37 4.92 -6.25
N LEU A 274 -8.20 4.77 -4.93
CA LEU A 274 -7.30 3.75 -4.36
C LEU A 274 -7.72 2.32 -4.72
N HIS A 275 -9.03 2.05 -4.74
CA HIS A 275 -9.57 0.78 -5.20
C HIS A 275 -9.33 0.52 -6.69
N ASP A 276 -9.22 1.54 -7.55
CA ASP A 276 -8.78 1.32 -8.93
C ASP A 276 -7.36 0.73 -8.98
N TYR A 277 -6.49 1.10 -8.02
CA TYR A 277 -5.10 0.64 -7.89
C TYR A 277 -4.88 -0.51 -6.89
N GLY A 278 -5.95 -1.16 -6.41
CA GLY A 278 -5.82 -2.33 -5.55
C GLY A 278 -5.36 -2.05 -4.13
N LEU A 279 -5.62 -0.84 -3.64
CA LEU A 279 -5.29 -0.43 -2.30
C LEU A 279 -6.55 -0.26 -1.47
N THR A 280 -6.60 -0.99 -0.37
CA THR A 280 -7.70 -0.94 0.60
C THR A 280 -7.37 -0.02 1.75
N VAL A 281 -8.40 0.52 2.39
CA VAL A 281 -8.30 1.39 3.57
C VAL A 281 -9.22 0.87 4.66
N ASP A 282 -8.97 1.27 5.90
CA ASP A 282 -9.91 1.03 7.00
C ASP A 282 -10.89 2.20 7.03
N TRP A 283 -12.16 1.91 7.24
CA TRP A 283 -13.19 2.95 7.35
C TRP A 283 -13.42 3.26 8.81
N HIS A 284 -13.41 4.53 9.20
CA HIS A 284 -13.74 4.96 10.55
C HIS A 284 -15.12 5.62 10.58
N VAL A 285 -15.93 5.25 11.57
CA VAL A 285 -17.26 5.87 11.83
C VAL A 285 -17.10 7.18 12.62
N ALA A 286 -15.94 7.40 13.24
CA ALA A 286 -15.68 8.51 14.18
C ALA A 286 -15.22 9.79 13.45
N GLY A 287 -16.16 10.58 12.94
CA GLY A 287 -15.90 11.80 12.16
C GLY A 287 -15.29 13.01 12.92
N THR A 288 -14.58 12.81 14.04
CA THR A 288 -13.84 13.89 14.74
C THR A 288 -12.54 13.40 15.40
N PRO A 289 -11.48 14.24 15.51
CA PRO A 289 -10.22 13.87 16.16
C PRO A 289 -10.36 13.44 17.64
N GLY A 290 -11.36 13.96 18.34
CA GLY A 290 -11.66 13.58 19.73
C GLY A 290 -12.31 12.20 19.84
N SER A 291 -13.19 11.84 18.90
CA SER A 291 -13.77 10.50 18.81
C SER A 291 -12.75 9.47 18.29
N GLU A 292 -11.79 9.88 17.49
CA GLU A 292 -10.68 9.06 16.99
C GLU A 292 -9.73 8.67 18.13
N ALA A 293 -9.27 9.62 18.95
CA ALA A 293 -8.42 9.33 20.11
C ALA A 293 -9.11 8.42 21.15
N LEU A 294 -10.43 8.58 21.33
CA LEU A 294 -11.22 7.70 22.21
C LEU A 294 -11.40 6.31 21.60
N TRP A 295 -11.68 6.22 20.30
CA TRP A 295 -11.76 4.95 19.58
C TRP A 295 -10.42 4.21 19.61
N GLU A 296 -9.29 4.87 19.38
CA GLU A 296 -7.96 4.29 19.51
C GLU A 296 -7.67 3.79 20.93
N ALA A 297 -8.03 4.57 21.96
CA ALA A 297 -7.80 4.21 23.36
C ALA A 297 -8.65 3.00 23.81
N ASP A 298 -9.91 2.95 23.39
CA ASP A 298 -10.83 1.84 23.69
C ASP A 298 -10.48 0.60 22.86
N ALA A 299 -10.10 0.79 21.60
CA ALA A 299 -9.57 -0.25 20.75
C ALA A 299 -8.29 -0.84 21.37
N ALA A 300 -7.34 -0.02 21.83
CA ALA A 300 -6.10 -0.49 22.46
C ALA A 300 -6.35 -1.26 23.77
N ARG A 301 -7.36 -0.87 24.56
CA ARG A 301 -7.80 -1.59 25.75
C ARG A 301 -8.42 -2.94 25.41
N ALA A 302 -9.40 -2.97 24.50
CA ALA A 302 -10.00 -4.20 24.01
C ALA A 302 -8.97 -5.15 23.35
N LYS A 303 -7.88 -4.60 22.77
CA LYS A 303 -6.75 -5.37 22.22
C LYS A 303 -5.96 -6.07 23.31
N HIS A 304 -5.62 -5.35 24.38
CA HIS A 304 -4.85 -5.91 25.50
C HIS A 304 -5.62 -7.07 26.13
N ASP A 305 -6.93 -6.89 26.33
CA ASP A 305 -7.79 -7.89 26.95
C ASP A 305 -8.03 -9.11 26.03
N ALA A 306 -8.22 -8.90 24.72
CA ALA A 306 -8.39 -9.99 23.75
C ALA A 306 -7.11 -10.80 23.49
N LEU A 307 -5.93 -10.16 23.52
CA LEU A 307 -4.63 -10.84 23.36
C LEU A 307 -4.19 -11.58 24.62
N ALA A 308 -4.63 -11.14 25.80
CA ALA A 308 -4.28 -11.78 27.07
C ALA A 308 -5.09 -13.06 27.36
N ALA A 309 -6.27 -13.24 26.74
CA ALA A 309 -7.21 -14.30 27.09
C ALA A 309 -7.57 -15.29 25.96
N ALA A 310 -7.44 -14.91 24.68
CA ALA A 310 -7.90 -15.74 23.57
C ALA A 310 -6.83 -16.75 23.10
N PRO A 311 -7.21 -18.00 22.77
CA PRO A 311 -6.28 -18.97 22.20
C PRO A 311 -5.73 -18.47 20.86
N THR A 312 -4.46 -18.80 20.57
CA THR A 312 -3.84 -18.53 19.27
C THR A 312 -3.85 -19.78 18.39
N ARG A 313 -3.82 -19.59 17.07
CA ARG A 313 -3.65 -20.66 16.08
C ARG A 313 -2.42 -20.40 15.23
N THR A 314 -1.74 -21.46 14.81
CA THR A 314 -0.56 -21.35 13.92
C THR A 314 -0.96 -21.72 12.50
N LEU A 315 -0.70 -20.82 11.56
CA LEU A 315 -0.90 -20.99 10.12
C LEU A 315 0.46 -20.80 9.42
N GLY A 316 1.25 -21.89 9.35
CA GLY A 316 2.63 -21.82 8.88
C GLY A 316 3.48 -20.96 9.82
N VAL A 317 4.15 -19.94 9.28
CA VAL A 317 4.97 -18.99 10.06
C VAL A 317 4.17 -17.92 10.82
N VAL A 318 2.87 -17.79 10.53
CA VAL A 318 2.01 -16.77 11.13
C VAL A 318 1.23 -17.38 12.30
N THR A 319 1.28 -16.73 13.46
CA THR A 319 0.44 -17.05 14.63
C THR A 319 -0.69 -16.04 14.71
N VAL A 320 -1.93 -16.51 14.68
CA VAL A 320 -3.14 -15.67 14.62
C VAL A 320 -3.98 -15.75 15.90
N ASN A 321 -4.66 -14.67 16.24
CA ASN A 321 -5.70 -14.66 17.27
C ASN A 321 -6.93 -15.47 16.80
N ALA A 322 -7.49 -16.34 17.64
CA ALA A 322 -8.62 -17.18 17.24
C ALA A 322 -9.88 -16.39 16.85
N HIS A 323 -10.21 -15.28 17.52
CA HIS A 323 -11.39 -14.48 17.16
C HIS A 323 -11.21 -13.80 15.81
N ALA A 324 -10.06 -13.14 15.60
CA ALA A 324 -9.74 -12.52 14.32
C ALA A 324 -9.69 -13.54 13.17
N TYR A 325 -9.28 -14.77 13.47
CA TYR A 325 -9.33 -15.88 12.52
C TYR A 325 -10.77 -16.27 12.16
N GLU A 326 -11.69 -16.39 13.12
CA GLU A 326 -13.11 -16.70 12.82
C GLU A 326 -13.80 -15.55 12.06
N ASP A 327 -13.52 -14.28 12.40
CA ASP A 327 -14.03 -13.11 11.65
C ASP A 327 -13.53 -13.12 10.20
N PHE A 328 -12.27 -13.48 9.99
CA PHE A 328 -11.71 -13.69 8.66
C PHE A 328 -12.43 -14.81 7.91
N LEU A 329 -12.73 -15.95 8.56
CA LEU A 329 -13.45 -17.06 7.92
C LEU A 329 -14.84 -16.64 7.45
N GLN A 330 -15.59 -15.89 8.27
CA GLN A 330 -16.90 -15.36 7.90
C GLN A 330 -16.80 -14.42 6.69
N THR A 331 -15.80 -13.53 6.70
CA THR A 331 -15.55 -12.60 5.58
C THR A 331 -15.17 -13.34 4.30
N ALA A 332 -14.31 -14.36 4.41
CA ALA A 332 -13.88 -15.19 3.29
C ALA A 332 -15.05 -15.98 2.71
N ASP A 333 -15.86 -16.63 3.54
CA ASP A 333 -17.02 -17.41 3.14
C ASP A 333 -18.06 -16.56 2.40
N ALA A 334 -18.43 -15.40 2.97
CA ALA A 334 -19.34 -14.45 2.31
C ALA A 334 -18.83 -13.96 0.95
N SER A 335 -17.51 -13.92 0.77
CA SER A 335 -16.86 -13.45 -0.47
C SER A 335 -16.66 -14.56 -1.50
N MET A 336 -16.75 -15.85 -1.12
CA MET A 336 -16.46 -16.97 -2.03
C MET A 336 -17.41 -17.03 -3.23
N THR A 337 -18.69 -16.69 -3.05
CA THR A 337 -19.69 -16.73 -4.13
C THR A 337 -19.31 -15.76 -5.26
N ASP A 338 -19.05 -14.49 -4.92
CA ASP A 338 -18.67 -13.48 -5.92
C ASP A 338 -17.31 -13.81 -6.57
N LEU A 339 -16.35 -14.34 -5.79
CA LEU A 339 -15.04 -14.78 -6.28
C LEU A 339 -15.08 -16.03 -7.17
N SER A 340 -16.16 -16.80 -7.15
CA SER A 340 -16.34 -17.98 -8.01
C SER A 340 -16.68 -17.62 -9.47
N THR A 341 -17.00 -16.36 -9.73
CA THR A 341 -17.30 -15.85 -11.08
C THR A 341 -16.10 -16.07 -12.00
N HIS A 342 -16.33 -16.68 -13.17
CA HIS A 342 -15.26 -16.91 -14.14
C HIS A 342 -15.00 -15.64 -14.99
N PRO A 343 -13.75 -15.15 -15.13
CA PRO A 343 -13.46 -13.88 -15.83
C PRO A 343 -13.98 -13.79 -17.27
N ALA A 344 -14.09 -14.91 -17.97
CA ALA A 344 -14.58 -14.93 -19.35
C ALA A 344 -16.11 -14.72 -19.47
N ALA A 345 -16.87 -14.96 -18.40
CA ALA A 345 -18.33 -14.92 -18.38
C ALA A 345 -18.90 -13.76 -17.56
N ALA A 346 -18.04 -12.98 -16.88
CA ALA A 346 -18.47 -11.89 -16.02
C ALA A 346 -18.92 -10.68 -16.85
N ASP A 347 -20.13 -10.17 -16.57
CA ASP A 347 -20.51 -8.82 -16.96
C ASP A 347 -19.89 -7.77 -16.03
N ALA A 348 -20.10 -6.48 -16.33
CA ALA A 348 -19.56 -5.39 -15.53
C ALA A 348 -20.04 -5.44 -14.06
N GLY A 349 -21.30 -5.79 -13.80
CA GLY A 349 -21.85 -5.85 -12.45
C GLY A 349 -21.29 -7.01 -11.63
N ALA A 350 -21.09 -8.17 -12.26
CA ALA A 350 -20.41 -9.32 -11.66
C ALA A 350 -18.94 -9.00 -11.37
N ALA A 351 -18.25 -8.31 -12.28
CA ALA A 351 -16.89 -7.84 -12.06
C ALA A 351 -16.79 -6.84 -10.90
N TRP A 352 -17.76 -5.91 -10.75
CA TRP A 352 -17.85 -5.01 -9.61
C TRP A 352 -17.95 -5.77 -8.28
N ARG A 353 -18.86 -6.75 -8.18
CA ARG A 353 -19.01 -7.58 -6.98
C ARG A 353 -17.78 -8.41 -6.67
N ALA A 354 -17.19 -9.05 -7.70
CA ALA A 354 -15.98 -9.84 -7.55
C ALA A 354 -14.77 -8.99 -7.11
N SER A 355 -14.65 -7.75 -7.62
CA SER A 355 -13.63 -6.79 -7.18
C SER A 355 -13.80 -6.44 -5.70
N ALA A 356 -15.03 -6.09 -5.29
CA ALA A 356 -15.31 -5.77 -3.89
C ALA A 356 -15.08 -6.96 -2.96
N ALA A 357 -15.46 -8.17 -3.37
CA ALA A 357 -15.19 -9.40 -2.62
C ALA A 357 -13.69 -9.66 -2.47
N ALA A 358 -12.91 -9.46 -3.53
CA ALA A 358 -11.46 -9.58 -3.49
C ALA A 358 -10.83 -8.57 -2.52
N TYR A 359 -11.26 -7.31 -2.54
CA TYR A 359 -10.76 -6.29 -1.59
C TYR A 359 -11.17 -6.56 -0.15
N ARG A 360 -12.38 -7.06 0.12
CA ARG A 360 -12.77 -7.49 1.48
C ARG A 360 -11.87 -8.60 2.00
N VAL A 361 -11.63 -9.63 1.17
CA VAL A 361 -10.71 -10.72 1.52
C VAL A 361 -9.29 -10.21 1.69
N GLY A 362 -8.82 -9.32 0.82
CA GLY A 362 -7.48 -8.72 0.90
C GLY A 362 -7.27 -7.93 2.18
N ALA A 363 -8.23 -7.07 2.53
CA ALA A 363 -8.20 -6.30 3.76
C ALA A 363 -8.25 -7.19 5.02
N ALA A 364 -9.12 -8.21 5.04
CA ALA A 364 -9.21 -9.15 6.15
C ALA A 364 -7.95 -10.02 6.29
N ALA A 365 -7.39 -10.51 5.18
CA ALA A 365 -6.12 -11.24 5.17
C ALA A 365 -4.97 -10.35 5.66
N CYS A 366 -4.96 -9.08 5.27
CA CYS A 366 -3.97 -8.09 5.70
C CYS A 366 -4.06 -7.85 7.22
N ALA A 367 -5.27 -7.68 7.75
CA ALA A 367 -5.52 -7.51 9.19
C ALA A 367 -5.12 -8.76 10.00
N LEU A 368 -5.31 -9.96 9.44
CA LEU A 368 -4.91 -11.23 10.05
C LEU A 368 -3.40 -11.52 9.92
N GLY A 369 -2.67 -10.78 9.08
CA GLY A 369 -1.23 -10.97 8.85
C GLY A 369 -0.88 -11.99 7.75
N LEU A 370 -1.84 -12.39 6.92
CA LEU A 370 -1.66 -13.33 5.80
C LEU A 370 -1.23 -12.56 4.53
N GLY A 371 0.01 -12.11 4.48
CA GLY A 371 0.50 -11.15 3.47
C GLY A 371 0.38 -11.63 2.01
N HIS A 372 0.70 -12.91 1.75
CA HIS A 372 0.58 -13.47 0.38
C HIS A 372 -0.87 -13.56 -0.10
N ALA A 373 -1.79 -13.94 0.80
CA ALA A 373 -3.22 -13.98 0.48
C ALA A 373 -3.77 -12.58 0.23
N ALA A 374 -3.37 -11.62 1.07
CA ALA A 374 -3.73 -10.21 0.90
C ALA A 374 -3.25 -9.67 -0.46
N LEU A 375 -1.98 -9.90 -0.81
CA LEU A 375 -1.40 -9.42 -2.07
C LEU A 375 -2.09 -10.02 -3.30
N LEU A 376 -2.37 -11.33 -3.29
CA LEU A 376 -3.07 -11.98 -4.41
C LEU A 376 -4.51 -11.48 -4.52
N ALA A 377 -5.22 -11.33 -3.41
CA ALA A 377 -6.58 -10.81 -3.38
C ALA A 377 -6.67 -9.36 -3.89
N ASP A 378 -5.75 -8.49 -3.46
CA ASP A 378 -5.66 -7.12 -3.96
C ASP A 378 -5.37 -7.09 -5.47
N THR A 379 -4.46 -7.94 -5.94
CA THR A 379 -4.12 -8.06 -7.38
C THR A 379 -5.32 -8.55 -8.20
N LEU A 380 -6.09 -9.52 -7.67
CA LEU A 380 -7.33 -9.99 -8.28
C LEU A 380 -8.40 -8.90 -8.30
N GLY A 381 -8.51 -8.13 -7.22
CA GLY A 381 -9.43 -7.01 -7.13
C GLY A 381 -9.18 -6.00 -8.25
N VAL A 382 -7.91 -5.69 -8.56
CA VAL A 382 -7.53 -4.81 -9.69
C VAL A 382 -7.95 -5.42 -11.02
N ALA A 383 -7.69 -6.71 -11.26
CA ALA A 383 -8.09 -7.37 -12.51
C ALA A 383 -9.61 -7.30 -12.72
N TRP A 384 -10.38 -7.54 -11.67
CA TRP A 384 -11.84 -7.42 -11.69
C TRP A 384 -12.30 -5.98 -11.86
N ARG A 385 -11.65 -5.03 -11.21
CA ARG A 385 -11.95 -3.60 -11.31
C ARG A 385 -11.76 -3.10 -12.74
N ARG A 386 -10.68 -3.52 -13.41
CA ARG A 386 -10.47 -3.25 -14.84
C ARG A 386 -11.60 -3.83 -15.70
N ALA A 387 -12.00 -5.07 -15.46
CA ALA A 387 -13.11 -5.68 -16.19
C ALA A 387 -14.43 -4.94 -15.97
N ALA A 388 -14.70 -4.49 -14.73
CA ALA A 388 -15.86 -3.71 -14.35
C ALA A 388 -15.91 -2.34 -15.09
N HIS A 389 -14.74 -1.78 -15.34
CA HIS A 389 -14.51 -0.57 -16.14
C HIS A 389 -14.51 -0.81 -17.66
N GLY A 390 -14.79 -2.02 -18.13
CA GLY A 390 -14.80 -2.35 -19.56
C GLY A 390 -13.41 -2.58 -20.18
N LEU A 391 -12.39 -2.81 -19.35
CA LEU A 391 -11.00 -3.07 -19.75
C LEU A 391 -10.53 -4.49 -19.35
N PRO A 392 -11.26 -5.57 -19.71
CA PRO A 392 -10.94 -6.92 -19.26
C PRO A 392 -9.60 -7.42 -19.82
N LEU A 393 -8.96 -8.31 -19.06
CA LEU A 393 -7.75 -9.01 -19.52
C LEU A 393 -8.07 -9.98 -20.67
N ALA A 394 -7.09 -10.20 -21.55
CA ALA A 394 -7.21 -11.03 -22.74
C ALA A 394 -6.06 -12.04 -22.87
N GLY A 395 -6.29 -13.11 -23.62
CA GLY A 395 -5.29 -14.16 -23.87
C GLY A 395 -4.73 -14.76 -22.56
N SER A 396 -3.40 -14.93 -22.51
CA SER A 396 -2.70 -15.51 -21.35
C SER A 396 -2.91 -14.74 -20.04
N ALA A 397 -3.19 -13.43 -20.10
CA ALA A 397 -3.51 -12.61 -18.94
C ALA A 397 -4.86 -12.99 -18.31
N ARG A 398 -5.84 -13.37 -19.15
CA ARG A 398 -7.13 -13.89 -18.67
C ARG A 398 -6.96 -15.25 -18.01
N ASP A 399 -6.10 -16.10 -18.56
CA ASP A 399 -5.80 -17.40 -17.94
C ASP A 399 -5.06 -17.23 -16.61
N ALA A 400 -4.16 -16.24 -16.52
CA ALA A 400 -3.50 -15.88 -15.25
C ALA A 400 -4.51 -15.38 -14.21
N HIS A 401 -5.51 -14.58 -14.64
CA HIS A 401 -6.61 -14.14 -13.77
C HIS A 401 -7.43 -15.31 -13.25
N ALA A 402 -7.85 -16.23 -14.12
CA ALA A 402 -8.60 -17.42 -13.71
C ALA A 402 -7.79 -18.30 -12.73
N ARG A 403 -6.52 -18.59 -13.05
CA ARG A 403 -5.64 -19.36 -12.16
C ARG A 403 -5.42 -18.69 -10.81
N ALA A 404 -5.22 -17.38 -10.79
CA ALA A 404 -5.08 -16.62 -9.55
C ALA A 404 -6.35 -16.70 -8.69
N ALA A 405 -7.54 -16.63 -9.30
CA ALA A 405 -8.81 -16.80 -8.58
C ALA A 405 -8.93 -18.21 -7.97
N ASP A 406 -8.58 -19.25 -8.72
CA ASP A 406 -8.57 -20.63 -8.23
C ASP A 406 -7.57 -20.83 -7.09
N MET A 407 -6.37 -20.26 -7.21
CA MET A 407 -5.34 -20.29 -6.17
C MET A 407 -5.80 -19.61 -4.88
N LEU A 408 -6.43 -18.42 -4.98
CA LEU A 408 -6.96 -17.73 -3.82
C LEU A 408 -8.05 -18.56 -3.14
N ARG A 409 -9.02 -19.09 -3.89
CA ARG A 409 -10.08 -19.96 -3.34
C ARG A 409 -9.50 -21.19 -2.65
N ALA A 410 -8.53 -21.86 -3.26
CA ALA A 410 -7.86 -23.01 -2.67
C ALA A 410 -7.09 -22.64 -1.38
N ALA A 411 -6.46 -21.45 -1.35
CA ALA A 411 -5.79 -20.94 -0.15
C ALA A 411 -6.80 -20.66 0.97
N LEU A 412 -7.94 -20.03 0.67
CA LEU A 412 -9.00 -19.75 1.65
C LEU A 412 -9.54 -21.05 2.28
N LEU A 413 -9.77 -22.09 1.47
CA LEU A 413 -10.21 -23.39 1.97
C LEU A 413 -9.15 -24.08 2.86
N LYS A 414 -7.87 -23.96 2.52
CA LYS A 414 -6.77 -24.47 3.38
C LYS A 414 -6.69 -23.70 4.69
N ILE A 415 -6.78 -22.38 4.63
CA ILE A 415 -6.79 -21.53 5.83
C ILE A 415 -7.96 -21.95 6.71
N ALA A 416 -9.17 -22.10 6.17
CA ALA A 416 -10.36 -22.55 6.91
C ALA A 416 -10.17 -23.91 7.60
N ALA A 417 -9.43 -24.82 6.97
CA ALA A 417 -9.06 -26.12 7.54
C ALA A 417 -7.93 -26.04 8.60
N GLY A 418 -7.44 -24.84 8.95
CA GLY A 418 -6.32 -24.65 9.86
C GLY A 418 -4.96 -25.04 9.26
N VAL A 419 -4.86 -25.13 7.93
CA VAL A 419 -3.64 -25.50 7.21
C VAL A 419 -2.96 -24.23 6.72
N ALA A 420 -1.62 -24.24 6.74
CA ALA A 420 -0.82 -23.14 6.18
C ALA A 420 -1.24 -22.85 4.72
N PRO A 421 -1.43 -21.56 4.35
CA PRO A 421 -1.69 -21.21 2.97
C PRO A 421 -0.50 -21.59 2.09
N PRO A 422 -0.73 -21.96 0.82
CA PRO A 422 0.37 -22.23 -0.11
C PRO A 422 1.12 -20.94 -0.44
N ASP A 423 2.32 -21.07 -1.00
CA ASP A 423 2.98 -19.92 -1.62
C ASP A 423 2.15 -19.42 -2.82
N LEU A 424 1.72 -18.16 -2.75
CA LEU A 424 0.91 -17.49 -3.76
C LEU A 424 1.72 -16.53 -4.63
N THR A 425 3.04 -16.46 -4.43
CA THR A 425 3.93 -15.49 -5.08
C THR A 425 3.90 -15.61 -6.59
N ALA A 426 4.06 -16.82 -7.13
CA ALA A 426 4.04 -17.04 -8.58
C ALA A 426 2.69 -16.64 -9.22
N GLY A 427 1.57 -16.87 -8.52
CA GLY A 427 0.24 -16.47 -9.00
C GLY A 427 0.06 -14.95 -9.00
N SER A 428 0.50 -14.30 -7.92
CA SER A 428 0.48 -12.83 -7.81
C SER A 428 1.41 -12.17 -8.82
N GLU A 429 2.57 -12.76 -9.09
CA GLU A 429 3.51 -12.26 -10.11
C GLU A 429 2.96 -12.42 -11.51
N ALA A 430 2.46 -13.60 -11.88
CA ALA A 430 1.92 -13.84 -13.21
C ALA A 430 0.75 -12.89 -13.54
N LEU A 431 -0.18 -12.71 -12.60
CA LEU A 431 -1.29 -11.76 -12.77
C LEU A 431 -0.79 -10.31 -12.68
N GLY A 432 0.14 -10.03 -11.77
CA GLY A 432 0.69 -8.70 -11.58
C GLY A 432 1.42 -8.18 -12.82
N THR A 433 2.25 -9.00 -13.47
CA THR A 433 2.92 -8.65 -14.74
C THR A 433 1.91 -8.31 -15.82
N ALA A 434 0.80 -9.05 -15.91
CA ALA A 434 -0.29 -8.73 -16.84
C ALA A 434 -1.00 -7.40 -16.54
N LEU A 435 -0.87 -6.90 -15.31
CA LEU A 435 -1.45 -5.64 -14.83
C LEU A 435 -0.44 -4.49 -14.75
N GLY A 436 0.79 -4.67 -15.25
CA GLY A 436 1.82 -3.62 -15.26
C GLY A 436 2.76 -3.61 -14.06
N ARG A 437 2.89 -4.73 -13.33
CA ARG A 437 4.02 -4.93 -12.40
C ARG A 437 5.33 -5.04 -13.23
N PRO A 438 6.36 -4.22 -12.93
CA PRO A 438 7.63 -4.22 -13.67
C PRO A 438 8.42 -5.51 -13.49
#